data_AF-A0A062V9A3-F1
#
_entry.id   AF-A0A062V9A3-F1
#
_cell.length_a   1.000
_cell.length_b   1.000
_cell.length_c   1.000
_cell.angle_alpha   90.00
_cell.angle_beta   90.00
_cell.angle_gamma   90.00
#
_symmetry.space_group_name_H-M   'P 1'
#
loop_
_entity.id
_entity.type
_entity.pdbx_description
1 polymer ?
#
loop_
_entity_poly.entity_id
_entity_poly.type
_entity_poly.pdbx_seq_one_letter_code
_entity_poly.pdbx_strand_id
1 'polypeptide(L)' 'MCMMDSSTNLDIEPGEMNVTQYRCLDCKSTFRAIGKKVSCPSCQSDSVKKI' A
#
# COMPACT_ATOMS: atom_id res chain seq x y z
N MET A 1 -4.28 11.58 -32.79
CA MET A 1 -4.58 12.50 -31.68
C MET A 1 -5.30 11.72 -30.60
N CYS A 2 -4.92 11.90 -29.33
CA CYS A 2 -5.39 11.22 -28.11
C CYS A 2 -4.63 9.91 -27.79
N MET A 3 -3.90 9.70 -26.68
CA MET A 3 -3.56 10.51 -25.49
C MET A 3 -2.31 9.89 -24.84
N MET A 4 -1.36 10.76 -24.47
CA MET A 4 -0.53 10.74 -23.26
C MET A 4 0.40 9.55 -22.98
N ASP A 5 1.68 9.84 -23.26
CA ASP A 5 2.84 9.47 -22.45
C ASP A 5 2.52 9.36 -20.96
N SER A 6 2.89 8.22 -20.37
CA SER A 6 3.52 8.15 -19.06
C SER A 6 3.74 6.68 -18.73
N SER A 7 4.69 6.07 -19.43
CA SER A 7 5.53 5.08 -18.76
C SER A 7 6.28 5.85 -17.67
N THR A 8 5.60 6.19 -16.57
CA THR A 8 6.29 6.41 -15.32
C THR A 8 6.91 5.05 -15.02
N ASN A 9 8.12 4.85 -15.54
CA ASN A 9 9.15 4.18 -14.81
C ASN A 9 9.17 4.94 -13.48
N LEU A 10 8.32 4.49 -12.56
CA LEU A 10 8.36 4.90 -11.19
C LEU A 10 9.65 4.24 -10.72
N ASP A 11 10.77 4.87 -11.07
CA ASP A 11 12.05 4.73 -10.45
C ASP A 11 11.80 5.22 -9.03
N ILE A 12 11.11 4.40 -8.25
CA ILE A 12 11.26 4.54 -6.83
C ILE A 12 12.69 4.10 -6.60
N GLU A 13 13.55 5.10 -6.51
CA GLU A 13 14.82 5.00 -5.81
C GLU A 13 14.60 4.06 -4.61
N PRO A 14 15.17 2.84 -4.62
CA PRO A 14 14.87 1.80 -3.63
C PRO A 14 15.40 2.13 -2.22
N GLY A 15 15.71 3.41 -1.96
CA GLY A 15 16.35 3.91 -0.75
C GLY A 15 15.44 4.01 0.45
N GLU A 16 14.23 4.61 0.35
CA GLU A 16 13.57 5.10 1.59
C GLU A 16 12.03 5.10 1.57
N MET A 17 11.38 4.26 0.76
CA MET A 17 9.96 4.00 1.00
C MET A 17 9.83 3.19 2.28
N ASN A 18 9.47 3.85 3.38
CA ASN A 18 9.15 3.24 4.66
C ASN A 18 7.79 2.50 4.57
N VAL A 19 7.70 1.50 3.69
CA VAL A 19 6.56 0.60 3.57
C VAL A 19 6.51 -0.25 4.83
N THR A 20 5.47 -0.02 5.63
CA THR A 20 5.21 -0.84 6.80
C THR A 20 4.32 -2.00 6.40
N GLN A 21 4.61 -3.19 6.92
CA GLN A 21 3.76 -4.35 6.73
C GLN A 21 2.62 -4.33 7.76
N TYR A 22 1.41 -4.62 7.30
CA TYR A 22 0.21 -4.68 8.11
C TYR A 22 -0.52 -6.00 7.88
N ARG A 23 -1.20 -6.46 8.92
CA ARG A 23 -2.10 -7.60 8.89
C ARG A 23 -3.49 -7.16 9.32
N CYS A 24 -4.50 -7.43 8.49
CA CYS A 24 -5.89 -7.25 8.88
C CYS A 24 -6.28 -8.28 9.93
N LEU A 25 -6.96 -7.83 10.98
CA LEU A 25 -7.45 -8.70 12.06
C LEU A 25 -8.79 -9.37 11.71
N ASP A 26 -9.52 -8.81 10.74
CA ASP A 26 -10.84 -9.27 10.33
C ASP A 26 -10.72 -10.39 9.27
N CYS A 27 -10.15 -10.08 8.10
CA CYS A 27 -10.01 -11.04 7.01
C CYS A 27 -8.65 -11.78 7.00
N LYS A 28 -7.76 -11.49 7.95
CA LYS A 28 -6.41 -12.08 8.09
C LYS A 28 -5.44 -11.83 6.92
N SER A 29 -5.79 -10.94 5.98
CA SER A 29 -4.91 -10.55 4.86
C SER A 29 -3.69 -9.77 5.33
N THR A 30 -2.55 -9.99 4.67
CA THR A 30 -1.31 -9.26 4.92
C THR A 30 -1.00 -8.37 3.72
N PHE A 31 -0.67 -7.10 3.95
CA PHE A 31 -0.40 -6.14 2.89
C PHE A 31 0.61 -5.08 3.35
N ARG A 32 1.20 -4.35 2.40
CA ARG A 32 2.16 -3.29 2.68
C ARG A 32 1.50 -1.94 2.40
N ALA A 33 1.69 -0.99 3.30
CA ALA A 33 1.12 0.34 3.15
C ALA A 33 2.09 1.41 3.68
N ILE A 34 1.92 2.62 3.17
CA ILE A 34 2.71 3.80 3.54
C ILE A 34 1.75 4.76 4.25
N GLY A 35 2.12 5.24 5.43
CA GLY A 35 1.34 6.24 6.18
C GLY A 35 0.75 5.74 7.51
N LYS A 36 -0.02 6.63 8.16
CA LYS A 36 -0.59 6.46 9.51
C LYS A 36 -2.04 6.00 9.53
N LYS A 37 -2.79 6.24 8.46
CA LYS A 37 -4.17 5.75 8.26
C LYS A 37 -4.13 4.67 7.21
N VAL A 38 -4.24 3.42 7.67
CA VAL A 38 -4.17 2.24 6.82
C VAL A 38 -5.43 1.43 7.09
N SER A 39 -6.15 1.10 6.02
CA SER A 39 -7.33 0.24 6.05
C SER A 39 -7.05 -0.97 5.17
N CYS A 40 -7.69 -2.11 5.47
CA CYS A 40 -7.45 -3.34 4.73
C CYS A 40 -7.94 -3.21 3.28
N PRO A 41 -7.11 -3.43 2.26
CA PRO A 41 -7.54 -3.37 0.86
C PRO A 41 -8.46 -4.52 0.47
N SER A 42 -8.49 -5.62 1.23
CA SER A 42 -9.33 -6.79 0.93
C SER A 42 -10.77 -6.63 1.42
N CYS A 43 -10.97 -6.13 2.64
CA CYS A 43 -12.30 -6.05 3.28
C CYS A 43 -12.68 -4.63 3.72
N GLN A 44 -11.84 -3.64 3.44
CA GLN A 44 -12.02 -2.22 3.84
C GLN A 44 -12.11 -1.99 5.35
N SER A 45 -11.77 -2.99 6.17
CA SER A 45 -11.74 -2.85 7.63
C SER A 45 -10.57 -1.97 8.10
N ASP A 46 -10.83 -1.07 9.03
CA ASP A 46 -9.80 -0.29 9.74
C ASP A 46 -9.07 -1.10 10.82
N SER A 47 -9.56 -2.30 11.12
CA SER A 47 -8.95 -3.25 12.06
C SER A 47 -7.70 -3.90 11.46
N VAL A 48 -6.59 -3.16 11.45
CA VAL A 48 -5.28 -3.63 10.96
C VAL A 48 -4.19 -3.43 12.01
N LYS A 49 -3.22 -4.35 12.04
CA LYS A 49 -2.10 -4.33 12.97
C LYS A 49 -0.77 -4.33 12.21
N LYS A 50 0.15 -3.45 12.61
CA LYS A 50 1.54 -3.46 12.12
C LYS A 50 2.24 -4.75 12.55
N ILE A 51 2.95 -5.38 11.63
CA ILE A 51 3.82 -6.53 11.90
C ILE A 51 5.26 -6.26 11.49
#